data_AF-R5CLP7-F1
#
_entry.id   AF-R5CLP7-F1
#
_cell.length_a   1.000
_cell.length_b   1.000
_cell.length_c   1.000
_cell.angle_alpha   90.00
_cell.angle_beta   90.00
_cell.angle_gamma   90.00
#
_symmetry.space_group_name_H-M   'P 1'
#
loop_
_entity.id
_entity.type
_entity.pdbx_description
1 polymer ?
#
loop_
_entity_poly.entity_id
_entity_poly.type
_entity_poly.pdbx_seq_one_letter_code
_entity_poly.pdbx_strand_id
1 'polypeptide(L)'
;MRSMYIVVLLSVFVSCDFVSSVVIVNYSDKNYVVYYSFDDSLKSSGDSLDYDYYKSFDENKLAITDEPNDHYVRGKDFGRLSFLAKDPGGLFRRSPDGKVRFFFVRDSVFFNNPWDTIVKYQMYDKKYTYSAAVMDSLDWMVEVR
;
A
#
# COMPACT_ATOMS: atom_id res chain seq x y z
N MET A 1 51.64 -17.10 -26.33
CA MET A 1 50.91 -15.83 -26.41
C MET A 1 49.46 -16.07 -26.04
N ARG A 2 49.00 -15.37 -25.00
CA ARG A 2 47.65 -14.85 -24.73
C ARG A 2 46.46 -15.78 -25.04
N SER A 3 45.88 -16.38 -24.01
CA SER A 3 44.76 -15.80 -23.25
C SER A 3 43.55 -15.50 -24.14
N MET A 4 42.55 -16.37 -24.10
CA MET A 4 41.16 -15.93 -24.24
C MET A 4 40.35 -16.65 -23.16
N TYR A 5 40.36 -16.02 -21.99
CA TYR A 5 39.31 -16.20 -21.00
C TYR A 5 38.00 -15.95 -21.73
N ILE A 6 37.20 -17.00 -21.94
CA ILE A 6 35.78 -16.83 -22.20
C ILE A 6 35.25 -16.21 -20.93
N VAL A 7 35.20 -14.89 -20.94
CA VAL A 7 34.45 -14.10 -19.97
C VAL A 7 33.01 -14.54 -20.20
N VAL A 8 32.56 -15.46 -19.36
CA VAL A 8 31.14 -15.64 -19.04
C VAL A 8 30.73 -14.28 -18.52
N LEU A 9 30.21 -13.44 -19.42
CA LEU A 9 29.46 -12.25 -19.05
C LEU A 9 28.21 -12.80 -18.37
N LEU A 10 28.35 -13.07 -17.08
CA LEU A 10 27.26 -13.05 -16.12
C LEU A 10 26.65 -11.66 -16.26
N SER A 11 25.71 -11.52 -17.19
CA SER A 11 24.64 -10.54 -17.09
C SER A 11 23.90 -10.90 -15.82
N VAL A 12 24.43 -10.44 -14.68
CA VAL A 12 23.67 -10.21 -13.48
C VAL A 12 22.66 -9.16 -13.89
N PHE A 13 21.52 -9.62 -14.41
CA PHE A 13 20.32 -8.82 -14.45
C PHE A 13 20.03 -8.53 -12.99
N VAL A 14 20.53 -7.38 -12.51
CA VAL A 14 20.01 -6.76 -11.30
C VAL A 14 18.58 -6.40 -11.70
N SER A 15 17.62 -7.26 -11.39
CA SER A 15 16.22 -6.88 -11.40
C SER A 15 16.08 -5.84 -10.30
N CYS A 16 16.30 -4.57 -10.65
CA CYS A 16 15.94 -3.47 -9.78
C CYS A 16 14.42 -3.49 -9.77
N ASP A 17 13.85 -3.97 -8.66
CA ASP A 17 12.40 -3.92 -8.47
C ASP A 17 11.97 -2.46 -8.55
N PHE A 18 11.07 -2.16 -9.47
CA PHE A 18 10.56 -0.82 -9.63
C PHE A 18 9.56 -0.52 -8.51
N VAL A 19 9.72 0.61 -7.83
CA VAL A 19 8.82 1.09 -6.78
C VAL A 19 8.06 2.32 -7.31
N SER A 20 6.74 2.27 -7.21
CA SER A 20 5.83 3.39 -7.48
C SER A 20 5.03 3.71 -6.22
N SER A 21 4.37 4.87 -6.19
CA SER A 21 3.56 5.26 -5.02
C SER A 21 2.29 6.00 -5.41
N VAL A 22 1.32 5.97 -4.50
CA VAL A 22 0.14 6.85 -4.48
C VAL A 22 0.28 7.79 -3.29
N VAL A 23 0.02 9.08 -3.50
CA VAL A 23 0.08 10.07 -2.41
C VAL A 23 -1.25 10.06 -1.66
N ILE A 24 -1.18 10.03 -0.33
CA ILE A 24 -2.33 10.18 0.55
C ILE A 24 -2.26 11.57 1.17
N VAL A 25 -3.29 12.39 0.99
CA VAL A 25 -3.38 13.73 1.58
C VAL A 25 -4.51 13.74 2.60
N ASN A 26 -4.18 13.89 3.87
CA ASN A 26 -5.14 13.82 4.96
C ASN A 26 -5.47 15.22 5.49
N TYR A 27 -6.62 15.75 5.05
CA TYR A 27 -7.15 17.02 5.52
C TYR A 27 -7.95 16.89 6.83
N SER A 28 -8.19 15.67 7.33
CA SER A 28 -8.89 15.49 8.61
C SER A 28 -7.96 15.69 9.80
N ASP A 29 -8.51 15.78 11.01
CA ASP A 29 -7.77 15.78 12.28
C ASP A 29 -7.45 14.37 12.81
N LYS A 30 -7.88 13.33 12.10
CA LYS A 30 -7.72 11.93 12.50
C LYS A 30 -6.47 11.33 11.87
N ASN A 31 -5.84 10.40 12.56
CA ASN A 31 -4.79 9.56 11.97
C ASN A 31 -5.40 8.27 11.43
N TYR A 32 -4.79 7.76 10.36
CA TYR A 32 -5.26 6.55 9.69
C TYR A 32 -4.14 5.59 9.40
N VAL A 33 -4.44 4.30 9.60
CA VAL A 33 -3.76 3.22 8.91
C VAL A 33 -4.45 3.01 7.55
N VAL A 34 -3.68 3.04 6.48
CA VAL A 34 -4.15 3.00 5.09
C VAL A 34 -3.85 1.64 4.47
N TYR A 35 -4.90 0.90 4.17
CA TYR A 35 -4.85 -0.41 3.52
C TYR A 35 -5.41 -0.31 2.11
N TYR A 36 -4.67 -0.73 1.09
CA TYR A 36 -5.23 -0.87 -0.26
C TYR A 36 -5.54 -2.33 -0.60
N SER A 37 -6.65 -2.55 -1.31
CA SER A 37 -7.10 -3.85 -1.77
C SER A 37 -7.51 -3.86 -3.23
N PHE A 38 -7.36 -5.02 -3.87
CA PHE A 38 -7.96 -5.29 -5.18
C PHE A 38 -9.41 -5.76 -5.11
N ASP A 39 -9.88 -6.17 -3.93
CA ASP A 39 -11.26 -6.59 -3.69
C ASP A 39 -12.02 -5.61 -2.80
N ASP A 40 -13.32 -5.84 -2.64
CA ASP A 40 -14.18 -5.01 -1.80
C ASP A 40 -14.03 -5.25 -0.30
N SER A 41 -13.00 -5.98 0.14
CA SER A 41 -12.76 -6.37 1.54
C SER A 41 -11.28 -6.28 1.94
N LEU A 42 -11.03 -6.06 3.24
CA LEU A 42 -9.70 -6.08 3.89
C LEU A 42 -9.03 -7.48 3.97
N LYS A 43 -9.04 -8.31 2.92
CA LYS A 43 -8.53 -9.70 3.00
C LYS A 43 -8.07 -10.33 1.68
N SER A 44 -7.78 -9.56 0.64
CA SER A 44 -7.41 -10.20 -0.63
C SER A 44 -5.94 -10.56 -0.68
N SER A 45 -5.67 -11.71 -1.30
CA SER A 45 -4.32 -12.17 -1.60
C SER A 45 -3.69 -11.21 -2.62
N GLY A 46 -2.59 -10.56 -2.24
CA GLY A 46 -1.87 -9.60 -3.09
C GLY A 46 -2.14 -8.13 -2.78
N ASP A 47 -2.98 -7.85 -1.79
CA ASP A 47 -3.23 -6.51 -1.23
C ASP A 47 -1.98 -5.89 -0.60
N SER A 48 -2.11 -4.64 -0.12
CA SER A 48 -1.12 -3.88 0.66
C SER A 48 -0.23 -4.77 1.54
N LEU A 49 0.93 -5.18 1.02
CA LEU A 49 1.92 -6.01 1.71
C LEU A 49 1.41 -7.34 2.30
N ASP A 50 0.24 -7.85 1.90
CA ASP A 50 -0.42 -9.08 2.41
C ASP A 50 -1.18 -8.91 3.74
N TYR A 51 -2.24 -9.71 3.95
CA TYR A 51 -3.01 -9.78 5.19
C TYR A 51 -2.10 -10.02 6.41
N ASP A 52 -1.11 -10.89 6.25
CA ASP A 52 -0.18 -11.27 7.31
C ASP A 52 0.77 -10.13 7.72
N TYR A 53 1.02 -9.14 6.85
CA TYR A 53 1.84 -7.98 7.21
C TYR A 53 1.18 -7.15 8.30
N TYR A 54 -0.11 -6.80 8.13
CA TYR A 54 -0.83 -6.06 9.17
C TYR A 54 -1.03 -6.87 10.44
N LYS A 55 -1.25 -8.17 10.30
CA LYS A 55 -1.36 -9.10 11.42
C LYS A 55 -0.06 -9.19 12.23
N SER A 56 1.10 -9.10 11.59
CA SER A 56 2.40 -9.14 12.28
C SER A 56 2.58 -8.02 13.31
N PHE A 57 1.87 -6.90 13.12
CA PHE A 57 1.87 -5.79 14.06
C PHE A 57 0.96 -6.01 15.28
N ASP A 58 0.14 -7.06 15.35
CA ASP A 58 -0.72 -7.30 16.53
C ASP A 58 0.12 -7.47 17.82
N GLU A 59 1.37 -7.91 17.72
CA GLU A 59 2.32 -7.98 18.84
C GLU A 59 3.00 -6.64 19.16
N ASN A 60 3.15 -5.75 18.18
CA ASN A 60 3.73 -4.42 18.35
C ASN A 60 3.13 -3.41 17.36
N LYS A 61 1.93 -2.92 17.67
CA LYS A 61 1.19 -2.08 16.73
C LYS A 61 1.83 -0.73 16.46
N LEU A 62 2.61 -0.20 17.39
CA LEU A 62 3.27 1.09 17.23
C LEU A 62 4.30 1.09 16.09
N ALA A 63 4.89 -0.07 15.76
CA ALA A 63 5.88 -0.14 14.69
C ALA A 63 5.34 0.36 13.33
N ILE A 64 4.03 0.27 13.09
CA ILE A 64 3.42 0.77 11.85
C ILE A 64 3.56 2.29 11.67
N THR A 65 3.78 3.07 12.74
CA THR A 65 3.92 4.53 12.65
C THR A 65 5.30 4.97 12.20
N ASP A 66 6.27 4.07 12.26
CA ASP A 66 7.68 4.34 11.94
C ASP A 66 8.08 3.67 10.62
N GLU A 67 7.12 3.06 9.90
CA GLU A 67 7.35 2.35 8.65
C GLU A 67 7.70 3.32 7.50
N PRO A 68 8.75 3.04 6.73
CA PRO A 68 9.17 3.88 5.59
C PRO A 68 8.21 3.83 4.38
N ASN A 69 7.18 2.98 4.42
CA ASN A 69 6.23 2.75 3.32
C ASN A 69 4.87 3.46 3.52
N ASP A 70 4.78 4.36 4.52
CA ASP A 70 3.67 5.29 4.79
C ASP A 70 2.27 4.67 4.79
N HIS A 71 2.13 3.49 5.41
CA HIS A 71 0.83 2.90 5.74
C HIS A 71 0.12 3.63 6.90
N TYR A 72 0.79 4.57 7.54
CA TYR A 72 0.23 5.42 8.58
C TYR A 72 0.29 6.88 8.16
N VAL A 73 -0.87 7.55 8.09
CA VAL A 73 -0.97 8.97 7.75
C VAL A 73 -1.55 9.74 8.93
N ARG A 74 -0.82 10.77 9.37
CA ARG A 74 -1.27 11.64 10.47
C ARG A 74 -2.37 12.60 10.00
N GLY A 75 -3.15 13.09 10.94
CA GLY A 75 -4.10 14.17 10.70
C GLY A 75 -3.38 15.43 10.24
N LYS A 76 -3.97 16.14 9.28
CA LYS A 76 -3.41 17.37 8.68
C LYS A 76 -2.01 17.16 8.08
N ASP A 77 -1.78 15.98 7.52
CA ASP A 77 -0.48 15.57 6.97
C ASP A 77 -0.65 14.81 5.65
N PHE A 78 0.45 14.41 5.03
CA PHE A 78 0.47 13.56 3.83
C PHE A 78 1.43 12.39 3.99
N GLY A 79 1.21 11.33 3.20
CA GLY A 79 2.05 10.14 3.13
C GLY A 79 2.11 9.55 1.72
N ARG A 80 2.97 8.57 1.50
CA ARG A 80 3.14 7.87 0.20
C ARG A 80 3.01 6.36 0.35
N LEU A 81 1.89 5.85 -0.12
CA LEU A 81 1.65 4.41 -0.16
C LEU A 81 2.47 3.79 -1.30
N SER A 82 3.58 3.15 -0.97
CA SER A 82 4.55 2.61 -1.93
C SER A 82 4.25 1.15 -2.27
N PHE A 83 4.48 0.75 -3.53
CA PHE A 83 4.24 -0.60 -4.02
C PHE A 83 5.15 -0.96 -5.21
N LEU A 84 5.35 -2.26 -5.41
CA LEU A 84 6.18 -2.77 -6.51
C LEU A 84 5.44 -2.64 -7.86
N ALA A 85 5.81 -1.63 -8.63
CA ALA A 85 5.35 -1.39 -9.99
C ALA A 85 6.27 -0.40 -10.73
N LYS A 86 6.33 -0.52 -12.07
CA LYS A 86 7.06 0.41 -12.95
C LYS A 86 6.46 1.81 -13.01
N ASP A 87 5.15 1.88 -12.87
CA ASP A 87 4.35 3.10 -12.88
C ASP A 87 3.17 2.93 -11.90
N PRO A 88 2.61 4.03 -11.37
CA PRO A 88 1.47 3.96 -10.45
C PRO A 88 0.26 3.18 -11.00
N GLY A 89 0.04 3.22 -12.32
CA GLY A 89 -1.02 2.45 -12.99
C GLY A 89 -0.81 0.94 -12.96
N GLY A 90 0.41 0.47 -12.73
CA GLY A 90 0.72 -0.94 -12.50
C GLY A 90 -0.05 -1.54 -11.33
N LEU A 91 -0.39 -0.73 -10.31
CA LEU A 91 -1.23 -1.16 -9.18
C LEU A 91 -2.58 -1.72 -9.64
N PHE A 92 -3.20 -1.07 -10.62
CA PHE A 92 -4.56 -1.37 -11.07
C PHE A 92 -4.61 -2.60 -11.99
N ARG A 93 -3.50 -2.96 -12.64
CA ARG A 93 -3.40 -4.14 -13.52
C ARG A 93 -3.51 -5.46 -12.76
N ARG A 94 -3.27 -5.44 -11.45
CA ARG A 94 -3.40 -6.59 -10.55
C ARG A 94 -4.85 -6.82 -10.10
N SER A 95 -5.73 -5.85 -10.31
CA SER A 95 -7.13 -5.93 -9.91
C SER A 95 -8.01 -6.56 -11.01
N PRO A 96 -8.83 -7.58 -10.69
CA PRO A 96 -9.74 -8.22 -11.66
C PRO A 96 -10.73 -7.26 -12.32
N ASP A 97 -11.19 -6.23 -11.60
CA ASP A 97 -12.15 -5.25 -12.11
C ASP A 97 -11.50 -3.91 -12.50
N GLY A 98 -10.16 -3.86 -12.51
CA GLY A 98 -9.38 -2.68 -12.84
C GLY A 98 -9.50 -1.54 -11.82
N LYS A 99 -9.98 -1.83 -10.60
CA LYS A 99 -10.15 -0.85 -9.53
C LYS A 99 -9.40 -1.22 -8.27
N VAL A 100 -8.97 -0.21 -7.52
CA VAL A 100 -8.29 -0.36 -6.23
C VAL A 100 -9.11 0.33 -5.15
N ARG A 101 -9.24 -0.33 -4.00
CA ARG A 101 -9.95 0.17 -2.83
C ARG A 101 -8.92 0.63 -1.80
N PHE A 102 -9.04 1.86 -1.32
CA PHE A 102 -8.25 2.39 -0.22
C PHE A 102 -9.13 2.47 1.01
N PHE A 103 -8.80 1.70 2.03
CA PHE A 103 -9.47 1.64 3.31
C PHE A 103 -8.67 2.41 4.35
N PHE A 104 -9.35 3.27 5.10
CA PHE A 104 -8.77 4.12 6.11
C PHE A 104 -9.28 3.69 7.48
N VAL A 105 -8.46 2.94 8.20
CA VAL A 105 -8.75 2.47 9.57
C VAL A 105 -8.24 3.53 10.53
N ARG A 106 -9.10 4.07 11.41
CA ARG A 106 -8.63 5.03 12.43
C ARG A 106 -7.58 4.36 13.31
N ASP A 107 -6.55 5.09 13.68
CA ASP A 107 -5.51 4.59 14.59
C ASP A 107 -6.09 4.05 15.91
N SER A 108 -7.08 4.72 16.47
CA SER A 108 -7.80 4.28 17.68
C SER A 108 -8.56 2.97 17.49
N VAL A 109 -8.96 2.63 16.27
CA VAL A 109 -9.54 1.30 15.97
C VAL A 109 -8.40 0.29 15.82
N PHE A 110 -7.37 0.63 15.05
CA PHE A 110 -6.23 -0.25 14.78
C PHE A 110 -5.51 -0.66 16.07
N PHE A 111 -5.18 0.28 16.94
CA PHE A 111 -4.42 0.05 18.17
C PHE A 111 -5.19 -0.73 19.24
N ASN A 112 -6.52 -0.74 19.18
CA ASN A 112 -7.36 -1.38 20.20
C ASN A 112 -7.97 -2.72 19.76
N ASN A 113 -7.74 -3.16 18.52
CA ASN A 113 -8.34 -4.39 17.99
C ASN A 113 -7.29 -5.23 17.24
N PRO A 114 -7.32 -6.57 17.38
CA PRO A 114 -6.54 -7.46 16.51
C PRO A 114 -6.91 -7.26 15.05
N TRP A 115 -5.95 -7.46 14.13
CA TRP A 115 -6.18 -7.30 12.71
C TRP A 115 -7.30 -8.22 12.19
N ASP A 116 -7.33 -9.48 12.64
CA ASP A 116 -8.38 -10.44 12.31
C ASP A 116 -9.78 -9.90 12.66
N THR A 117 -9.92 -9.18 13.77
CA THR A 117 -11.17 -8.56 14.21
C THR A 117 -11.54 -7.39 13.29
N ILE A 118 -10.58 -6.52 12.98
CA ILE A 118 -10.78 -5.37 12.08
C ILE A 118 -11.24 -5.87 10.70
N VAL A 119 -10.62 -6.91 10.17
CA VAL A 119 -10.97 -7.51 8.88
C VAL A 119 -12.34 -8.17 8.92
N LYS A 120 -12.61 -9.00 9.94
CA LYS A 120 -13.89 -9.71 10.07
C LYS A 120 -15.09 -8.77 10.10
N TYR A 121 -14.96 -7.65 10.80
CA TYR A 121 -16.03 -6.67 10.98
C TYR A 121 -15.91 -5.44 10.07
N GLN A 122 -14.94 -5.44 9.15
CA GLN A 122 -14.70 -4.33 8.21
C GLN A 122 -14.59 -2.97 8.92
N MET A 123 -13.79 -2.90 9.99
CA MET A 123 -13.70 -1.73 10.87
C MET A 123 -12.84 -0.61 10.27
N TYR A 124 -13.31 0.00 9.19
CA TYR A 124 -12.72 1.21 8.59
C TYR A 124 -13.64 2.42 8.74
N ASP A 125 -13.07 3.62 8.71
CA ASP A 125 -13.81 4.88 8.72
C ASP A 125 -14.23 5.32 7.32
N LYS A 126 -13.31 5.15 6.35
CA LYS A 126 -13.52 5.56 4.96
C LYS A 126 -13.03 4.48 4.01
N LYS A 127 -13.71 4.38 2.87
CA LYS A 127 -13.34 3.54 1.73
C LYS A 127 -13.46 4.37 0.47
N TYR A 128 -12.40 4.38 -0.33
CA TYR A 128 -12.41 5.00 -1.66
C TYR A 128 -12.09 3.96 -2.71
N THR A 129 -12.83 3.98 -3.83
CA THR A 129 -12.61 3.05 -4.93
C THR A 129 -12.30 3.85 -6.18
N TYR A 130 -11.13 3.61 -6.76
CA TYR A 130 -10.68 4.31 -7.96
C TYR A 130 -10.36 3.34 -9.08
N SER A 131 -10.45 3.80 -10.33
CA SER A 131 -9.79 3.18 -11.47
C SER A 131 -8.51 3.96 -11.80
N ALA A 132 -7.62 3.39 -12.62
CA ALA A 132 -6.41 4.07 -13.06
C ALA A 132 -6.72 5.43 -13.72
N ALA A 133 -7.73 5.48 -14.61
CA ALA A 133 -8.12 6.72 -15.29
C ALA A 133 -8.60 7.82 -14.32
N VAL A 134 -9.28 7.44 -13.23
CA VAL A 134 -9.67 8.41 -12.20
C VAL A 134 -8.43 8.87 -11.43
N MET A 135 -7.52 7.97 -11.08
CA MET A 135 -6.26 8.34 -10.41
C MET A 135 -5.38 9.25 -11.26
N ASP A 136 -5.30 9.03 -12.58
CA ASP A 136 -4.59 9.92 -13.51
C ASP A 136 -5.16 11.35 -13.46
N SER A 137 -6.48 11.50 -13.38
CA SER A 137 -7.12 12.82 -13.24
C SER A 137 -6.93 13.48 -11.87
N LEU A 138 -6.46 12.72 -10.88
CA LEU A 138 -6.21 13.16 -9.51
C LEU A 138 -4.70 13.28 -9.22
N ASP A 139 -3.86 13.29 -10.25
CA ASP A 139 -2.39 13.32 -10.12
C ASP A 139 -1.86 12.24 -9.15
N TRP A 140 -2.52 11.07 -9.13
CA TRP A 140 -2.21 9.94 -8.26
C TRP A 140 -2.30 10.26 -6.76
N MET A 141 -3.22 11.16 -6.39
CA MET A 141 -3.49 11.56 -5.01
C MET A 141 -4.85 11.04 -4.52
N VAL A 142 -4.87 10.54 -3.28
CA VAL A 142 -6.10 10.21 -2.55
C VAL A 142 -6.29 11.22 -1.43
N GLU A 143 -7.31 12.06 -1.56
CA GLU A 143 -7.65 13.05 -0.54
C GLU A 143 -8.65 12.49 0.49
N VAL A 144 -8.27 12.57 1.76
CA VAL A 144 -9.11 12.21 2.90
C VAL A 144 -9.59 13.50 3.56
N ARG A 145 -10.90 13.73 3.54
CA ARG A 145 -11.55 14.93 4.09
C ARG A 145 -12.54 14.55 5.17
#